data_AF-A0A4R1BN90-F1
#
_entry.id   AF-A0A4R1BN90-F1
#
_cell.length_a   1.000
_cell.length_b   1.000
_cell.length_c   1.000
_cell.angle_alpha   90.00
_cell.angle_beta   90.00
_cell.angle_gamma   90.00
#
_symmetry.space_group_name_H-M   'P 1'
#
loop_
_entity.id
_entity.type
_entity.pdbx_description
1 polymer ?
#
loop_
_entity_poly.entity_id
_entity_poly.type
_entity_poly.pdbx_seq_one_letter_code
_entity_poly.pdbx_strand_id
1 'polypeptide(L)'
;MKQLLVLALLFPAASFAQCDKLLGGDPAAAASYIADAEKALDLKLTVDNQPAFMQARDADGYAQVRVQYDMKNELKNGQPVQVNKGIKRIYIGGPWEKIEKMYNEYFLPRIKGCKTTTDESTDTWEGHKLRHVKQGQQRSMSLGFIEITRA
;
A
#
# COMPACT_ATOMS: atom_id res chain seq x y z
N MET A 1 -22.60 -27.85 -49.59
CA MET A 1 -23.22 -27.28 -48.37
C MET A 1 -22.13 -26.60 -47.56
N LYS A 2 -22.41 -25.38 -47.07
CA LYS A 2 -21.44 -24.41 -46.53
C LYS A 2 -20.72 -24.94 -45.29
N GLN A 3 -19.38 -24.96 -45.33
CA GLN A 3 -18.56 -25.06 -44.12
C GLN A 3 -18.59 -23.69 -43.43
N LEU A 4 -19.26 -23.60 -42.28
CA LEU A 4 -19.23 -22.40 -41.45
C LEU A 4 -17.88 -22.33 -40.74
N LEU A 5 -17.08 -21.34 -41.13
CA LEU A 5 -16.01 -20.77 -40.33
C LEU A 5 -16.55 -20.43 -38.94
N VAL A 6 -15.96 -21.03 -37.91
CA VAL A 6 -15.97 -20.46 -36.56
C VAL A 6 -14.52 -20.11 -36.25
N LEU A 7 -14.11 -18.91 -36.69
CA LEU A 7 -13.01 -18.19 -36.09
C LEU A 7 -13.47 -17.82 -34.66
N ALA A 8 -13.28 -18.75 -33.72
CA ALA A 8 -13.35 -18.42 -32.30
C ALA A 8 -12.13 -17.54 -32.02
N LEU A 9 -12.42 -16.24 -31.97
CA LEU A 9 -11.48 -15.18 -31.72
C LEU A 9 -10.67 -15.50 -30.47
N LEU A 10 -9.36 -15.64 -30.67
CA LEU A 10 -8.34 -15.47 -29.64
C LEU A 10 -8.38 -14.01 -29.18
N PHE A 11 -9.45 -13.62 -28.49
CA PHE A 11 -9.37 -12.48 -27.61
C PHE A 11 -8.68 -12.99 -26.35
N PRO A 12 -7.46 -12.54 -26.03
CA PRO A 12 -7.04 -12.60 -24.65
C PRO A 12 -8.14 -11.87 -23.89
N ALA A 13 -8.80 -12.57 -22.96
CA ALA A 13 -9.70 -11.92 -22.01
C ALA A 13 -8.96 -10.68 -21.53
N ALA A 14 -9.47 -9.50 -21.89
CA ALA A 14 -8.98 -8.25 -21.36
C ALA A 14 -9.29 -8.35 -19.86
N SER A 15 -8.33 -8.90 -19.13
CA SER A 15 -8.30 -8.84 -17.68
C SER A 15 -8.15 -7.36 -17.44
N PHE A 16 -9.27 -6.66 -17.26
CA PHE A 16 -9.27 -5.33 -16.70
C PHE A 16 -8.40 -5.45 -15.47
N ALA A 17 -7.23 -4.80 -15.49
CA ALA A 17 -6.34 -4.81 -14.35
C ALA A 17 -7.15 -4.16 -13.23
N GLN A 18 -7.73 -4.99 -12.37
CA GLN A 18 -8.46 -4.53 -11.21
C GLN A 18 -7.41 -3.90 -10.32
N CYS A 19 -7.37 -2.58 -10.32
CA CYS A 19 -6.35 -1.89 -9.57
C CYS A 19 -6.57 -2.10 -8.09
N ASP A 20 -5.47 -2.42 -7.41
CA ASP A 20 -5.52 -2.81 -6.02
C ASP A 20 -6.05 -1.61 -5.20
N LYS A 21 -7.14 -1.83 -4.48
CA LYS A 21 -7.72 -0.84 -3.57
C LYS A 21 -7.01 -0.96 -2.23
N LEU A 22 -5.78 -0.44 -2.21
CA LEU A 22 -4.90 -0.52 -1.05
C LEU A 22 -5.50 0.18 0.20
N LEU A 23 -6.37 1.19 0.00
CA LEU A 23 -7.11 1.86 1.07
C LEU A 23 -8.60 1.54 1.03
N GLY A 24 -9.25 1.53 2.19
CA GLY A 24 -10.64 1.13 2.35
C GLY A 24 -10.88 -0.39 2.28
N GLY A 25 -9.83 -1.17 1.98
CA GLY A 25 -9.85 -2.63 2.04
C GLY A 25 -9.85 -3.19 3.46
N ASP A 26 -9.85 -4.52 3.55
CA ASP A 26 -9.87 -5.27 4.81
C ASP A 26 -8.65 -4.89 5.69
N PRO A 27 -8.87 -4.46 6.95
CA PRO A 27 -7.81 -4.27 7.93
C PRO A 27 -6.86 -5.47 8.08
N ALA A 28 -7.30 -6.70 7.81
CA ALA A 28 -6.43 -7.87 7.84
C ALA A 28 -5.29 -7.81 6.82
N ALA A 29 -5.46 -7.08 5.72
CA ALA A 29 -4.40 -6.83 4.72
C ALA A 29 -3.26 -5.95 5.27
N ALA A 30 -3.45 -5.28 6.42
CA ALA A 30 -2.38 -4.53 7.08
C ALA A 30 -1.16 -5.40 7.40
N ALA A 31 -1.39 -6.65 7.82
CA ALA A 31 -0.33 -7.59 8.16
C ALA A 31 0.52 -7.96 6.93
N SER A 32 -0.09 -8.12 5.75
CA SER A 32 0.66 -8.39 4.52
C SER A 32 1.55 -7.21 4.10
N TYR A 33 1.12 -5.96 4.30
CA TYR A 33 1.97 -4.80 4.00
C TYR A 33 3.20 -4.73 4.91
N ILE A 34 3.04 -5.11 6.19
CA ILE A 34 4.15 -5.18 7.12
C ILE A 34 5.10 -6.31 6.74
N ALA A 35 4.60 -7.48 6.33
CA ALA A 35 5.44 -8.59 5.88
C ALA A 35 6.20 -8.25 4.59
N ASP A 36 5.54 -7.63 3.60
CA ASP A 36 6.17 -7.14 2.37
C ASP A 36 7.25 -6.10 2.69
N ALA A 37 6.98 -5.19 3.63
CA ALA A 37 7.96 -4.20 4.08
C ALA A 37 9.12 -4.84 4.85
N GLU A 38 8.87 -5.79 5.74
CA GLU A 38 9.93 -6.51 6.48
C GLU A 38 10.90 -7.19 5.50
N LYS A 39 10.34 -7.86 4.48
CA LYS A 39 11.13 -8.49 3.41
C LYS A 39 11.88 -7.48 2.54
N ALA A 40 11.21 -6.40 2.10
CA ALA A 40 11.83 -5.42 1.22
C ALA A 40 12.90 -4.57 1.94
N LEU A 41 12.66 -4.27 3.21
CA LEU A 41 13.58 -3.55 4.07
C LEU A 41 14.69 -4.43 4.62
N ASP A 42 14.58 -5.77 4.50
CA ASP A 42 15.58 -6.72 5.00
C ASP A 42 16.00 -6.37 6.44
N LEU A 43 14.99 -6.18 7.29
CA LEU A 43 15.12 -5.76 8.68
C LEU A 43 14.02 -6.45 9.47
N LYS A 44 14.34 -6.91 10.67
CA LYS A 44 13.33 -7.47 11.57
C LYS A 44 12.54 -6.35 12.22
N LEU A 45 11.23 -6.30 11.97
CA LEU A 45 10.36 -5.27 12.53
C LEU A 45 9.64 -5.79 13.78
N THR A 46 9.53 -4.95 14.79
CA THR A 46 8.70 -5.20 15.98
C THR A 46 7.35 -4.53 15.79
N VAL A 47 6.27 -5.31 15.91
CA VAL A 47 4.90 -4.83 15.66
C VAL A 47 4.21 -4.43 16.96
N ASP A 48 3.71 -3.20 17.00
CA ASP A 48 2.75 -2.68 17.96
C ASP A 48 1.38 -2.55 17.28
N ASN A 49 0.36 -3.20 17.87
CA ASN A 49 -1.00 -3.21 17.33
C ASN A 49 -1.93 -2.44 18.26
N GLN A 50 -2.43 -1.31 17.78
CA GLN A 50 -3.35 -0.43 18.49
C GLN A 50 -4.69 -0.37 17.75
N PRO A 51 -5.81 -0.06 18.43
CA PRO A 51 -7.13 0.00 17.78
C PRO A 51 -7.16 0.89 16.53
N ALA A 52 -6.46 2.03 16.54
CA ALA A 52 -6.45 3.01 15.45
C ALA A 52 -5.34 2.81 14.41
N PHE A 53 -4.33 1.98 14.71
CA PHE A 53 -3.23 1.75 13.79
C PHE A 53 -2.42 0.50 14.15
N MET A 54 -1.78 -0.08 13.14
CA MET A 54 -0.68 -1.02 13.34
C MET A 54 0.63 -0.31 12.98
N GLN A 55 1.64 -0.45 13.81
CA GLN A 55 2.95 0.14 13.59
C GLN A 55 4.04 -0.92 13.76
N ALA A 56 4.95 -1.02 12.81
CA ALA A 56 6.11 -1.88 12.89
C ALA A 56 7.39 -1.03 12.79
N ARG A 57 8.40 -1.28 13.62
CA ARG A 57 9.65 -0.51 13.65
C ARG A 57 10.85 -1.42 13.85
N ASP A 58 11.98 -1.07 13.26
CA ASP A 58 13.26 -1.68 13.62
C ASP A 58 13.77 -1.16 14.97
N ALA A 59 14.72 -1.89 15.57
CA ALA A 59 15.29 -1.53 16.87
C ALA A 59 16.10 -0.21 16.82
N ASP A 60 16.71 0.08 15.67
CA ASP A 60 17.57 1.25 15.48
C ASP A 60 16.79 2.51 15.07
N GLY A 61 15.50 2.39 14.75
CA GLY A 61 14.63 3.48 14.35
C GLY A 61 14.83 4.00 12.92
N TYR A 62 15.53 3.25 12.05
CA TYR A 62 15.70 3.63 10.64
C TYR A 62 14.49 3.27 9.79
N ALA A 63 13.80 2.19 10.13
CA ALA A 63 12.70 1.64 9.37
C ALA A 63 11.40 1.68 10.18
N GLN A 64 10.33 2.15 9.54
CA GLN A 64 9.01 2.10 10.14
C GLN A 64 7.93 1.85 9.10
N VAL A 65 6.96 1.02 9.46
CA VAL A 65 5.70 0.83 8.76
C VAL A 65 4.59 1.31 9.68
N ARG A 66 3.65 2.08 9.15
CA ARG A 66 2.45 2.46 9.89
C ARG A 66 1.23 2.36 8.99
N VAL A 67 0.31 1.48 9.37
CA VAL A 67 -1.01 1.35 8.75
C VAL A 67 -2.02 1.99 9.69
N GLN A 68 -2.61 3.10 9.29
CA GLN A 68 -3.67 3.78 10.05
C GLN A 68 -5.04 3.31 9.57
N TYR A 69 -5.95 3.14 10.52
CA TYR A 69 -7.31 2.69 10.26
C TYR A 69 -8.30 3.85 10.30
N ASP A 70 -9.39 3.71 9.53
CA ASP A 70 -10.54 4.61 9.63
C ASP A 70 -11.44 4.13 10.78
N MET A 71 -11.32 4.77 11.95
CA MET A 71 -12.10 4.42 13.12
C MET A 71 -13.42 5.20 13.14
N LYS A 72 -14.54 4.50 13.30
CA LYS A 72 -15.86 5.11 13.49
C LYS A 72 -16.49 4.63 14.79
N ASN A 73 -17.23 5.52 15.44
CA ASN A 73 -18.07 5.15 16.58
C ASN A 73 -19.38 4.57 16.04
N GLU A 74 -19.73 3.38 16.52
CA GLU A 74 -21.02 2.74 16.26
C GLU A 74 -21.70 2.39 17.57
N LEU A 75 -23.02 2.37 17.57
CA LEU A 75 -23.78 1.88 18.71
C LEU A 75 -23.91 0.36 18.61
N LYS A 76 -23.26 -0.38 19.50
CA LYS A 76 -23.50 -1.81 19.71
C LYS A 76 -24.20 -1.97 21.05
N ASN A 77 -25.42 -2.49 21.01
CA ASN A 77 -26.27 -2.68 22.20
C ASN A 77 -26.45 -1.39 23.03
N GLY A 78 -26.64 -0.26 22.36
CA GLY A 78 -26.85 1.05 23.01
C GLY A 78 -25.58 1.70 23.57
N GLN A 79 -24.41 1.07 23.44
CA GLN A 79 -23.13 1.67 23.84
C GLN A 79 -22.26 2.05 22.63
N PRO A 80 -21.56 3.20 22.68
CA PRO A 80 -20.62 3.57 21.64
C PRO A 80 -19.39 2.65 21.68
N VAL A 81 -19.12 2.00 20.54
CA VAL A 81 -17.97 1.14 20.30
C VAL A 81 -17.21 1.66 19.09
N GLN A 82 -15.89 1.75 19.19
CA GLN A 82 -15.05 2.06 18.04
C GLN A 82 -14.88 0.83 17.15
N VAL A 83 -15.18 0.98 15.87
CA VAL A 83 -14.98 -0.05 14.85
C VAL A 83 -14.06 0.46 13.76
N ASN A 84 -13.25 -0.45 13.22
CA ASN A 84 -12.40 -0.21 12.08
C ASN A 84 -13.22 -0.37 10.78
N LYS A 85 -13.20 0.65 9.91
CA LYS A 85 -13.89 0.67 8.62
C LYS A 85 -12.98 0.44 7.42
N GLY A 86 -11.71 0.14 7.66
CA GLY A 86 -10.73 -0.16 6.64
C GLY A 86 -9.45 0.67 6.81
N ILE A 87 -8.50 0.41 5.92
CA ILE A 87 -7.22 1.12 5.91
C ILE A 87 -7.41 2.55 5.42
N LYS A 88 -6.96 3.53 6.20
CA LYS A 88 -7.02 4.97 5.88
C LYS A 88 -5.73 5.47 5.24
N ARG A 89 -4.59 5.00 5.74
CA ARG A 89 -3.25 5.45 5.30
C ARG A 89 -2.23 4.35 5.53
N ILE A 90 -1.29 4.23 4.61
CA ILE A 90 -0.10 3.40 4.75
C ILE A 90 1.10 4.33 4.66
N TYR A 91 2.05 4.20 5.58
CA TYR A 91 3.32 4.88 5.56
C TYR A 91 4.45 3.87 5.76
N ILE A 92 5.48 3.92 4.93
CA ILE A 92 6.66 3.08 5.02
C ILE A 92 7.88 3.99 4.88
N GLY A 93 8.69 4.11 5.92
CA GLY A 93 9.92 4.88 5.95
C GLY A 93 11.12 3.97 6.17
N GLY A 94 12.26 4.31 5.59
CA GLY A 94 13.45 3.46 5.63
C GLY A 94 14.65 4.01 4.87
N PRO A 95 15.72 3.21 4.75
CA PRO A 95 16.85 3.48 3.85
C PRO A 95 16.36 3.66 2.41
N TRP A 96 16.79 4.73 1.74
CA TRP A 96 16.26 5.14 0.43
C TRP A 96 16.32 4.01 -0.60
N GLU A 97 17.47 3.34 -0.72
CA GLU A 97 17.66 2.24 -1.69
C GLU A 97 16.62 1.12 -1.50
N LYS A 98 16.31 0.78 -0.24
CA LYS A 98 15.34 -0.26 0.09
C LYS A 98 13.90 0.21 -0.14
N ILE A 99 13.62 1.48 0.13
CA ILE A 99 12.32 2.11 -0.16
C ILE A 99 12.08 2.18 -1.68
N GLU A 100 13.09 2.59 -2.44
CA GLU A 100 13.04 2.66 -3.91
C GLU A 100 12.81 1.29 -4.52
N LYS A 101 13.50 0.26 -4.00
CA LYS A 101 13.23 -1.13 -4.37
C LYS A 101 11.79 -1.55 -4.07
N MET A 102 11.30 -1.25 -2.86
CA MET A 102 9.93 -1.59 -2.47
C MET A 102 8.88 -0.93 -3.37
N TYR A 103 9.06 0.34 -3.69
CA TYR A 103 8.20 1.07 -4.62
C TYR A 103 8.14 0.36 -5.98
N ASN A 104 9.29 0.06 -6.57
CA ASN A 104 9.38 -0.52 -7.91
C ASN A 104 8.91 -1.97 -8.00
N GLU A 105 9.15 -2.78 -6.96
CA GLU A 105 8.84 -4.22 -6.97
C GLU A 105 7.45 -4.55 -6.44
N TYR A 106 6.92 -3.80 -5.46
CA TYR A 106 5.69 -4.18 -4.74
C TYR A 106 4.50 -3.27 -5.04
N PHE A 107 4.72 -1.97 -5.23
CA PHE A 107 3.63 -1.02 -5.41
C PHE A 107 3.40 -0.64 -6.86
N LEU A 108 4.46 -0.23 -7.56
CA LEU A 108 4.40 0.22 -8.94
C LEU A 108 3.71 -0.79 -9.87
N PRO A 109 4.01 -2.11 -9.82
CA PRO A 109 3.38 -3.09 -10.70
C PRO A 109 1.86 -3.21 -10.48
N ARG A 110 1.37 -2.96 -9.25
CA ARG A 110 -0.05 -3.06 -8.90
C ARG A 110 -0.89 -1.91 -9.43
N ILE A 111 -0.28 -0.75 -9.67
CA ILE A 111 -0.98 0.49 -10.03
C ILE A 111 -0.64 0.99 -11.44
N LYS A 112 0.41 0.45 -12.08
CA LYS A 112 0.94 0.94 -13.37
C LYS A 112 -0.13 1.06 -14.47
N GLY A 113 -1.11 0.15 -14.50
CA GLY A 113 -2.17 0.12 -15.52
C GLY A 113 -3.30 1.14 -15.35
N CYS A 114 -3.38 1.84 -14.22
CA CYS A 114 -4.50 2.74 -13.88
C CYS A 114 -4.06 4.10 -13.33
N LYS A 115 -2.78 4.45 -13.52
CA LYS A 115 -2.27 5.75 -13.11
C LYS A 115 -2.98 6.88 -13.86
N THR A 116 -3.46 7.88 -13.14
CA THR A 116 -4.16 9.05 -13.67
C THR A 116 -3.30 10.33 -13.66
N THR A 117 -2.26 10.38 -12.83
CA THR A 117 -1.32 11.51 -12.78
C THR A 117 0.05 10.97 -12.37
N THR A 118 1.10 11.53 -12.98
CA THR A 118 2.51 11.24 -12.67
C THR A 118 3.21 12.57 -12.43
N ASP A 119 3.28 13.00 -11.18
CA ASP A 119 4.35 13.92 -10.78
C ASP A 119 5.56 13.07 -10.35
N GLU A 120 6.78 13.61 -10.38
CA GLU A 120 8.01 12.82 -10.15
C GLU A 120 8.02 12.06 -8.81
N SER A 121 7.19 12.50 -7.86
CA SER A 121 7.14 11.96 -6.51
C SER A 121 5.81 11.30 -6.15
N THR A 122 4.82 11.32 -7.05
CA THR A 122 3.44 10.96 -6.73
C THR A 122 2.75 10.30 -7.91
N ASP A 123 2.21 9.13 -7.65
CA ASP A 123 1.26 8.44 -8.51
C ASP A 123 -0.15 8.58 -7.95
N THR A 124 -1.13 8.84 -8.82
CA THR A 124 -2.56 8.77 -8.46
C THR A 124 -3.28 7.70 -9.26
N TRP A 125 -4.24 7.00 -8.65
CA TRP A 125 -5.15 6.05 -9.32
C TRP A 125 -6.43 5.91 -8.49
N GLU A 126 -7.60 5.78 -9.11
CA GLU A 126 -8.88 5.50 -8.43
C GLU A 126 -9.17 6.33 -7.14
N GLY A 127 -8.73 7.60 -7.08
CA GLY A 127 -8.90 8.44 -5.88
C GLY A 127 -7.91 8.12 -4.73
N HIS A 128 -6.86 7.38 -5.02
CA HIS A 128 -5.69 7.15 -4.17
C HIS A 128 -4.49 7.94 -4.67
N LYS A 129 -3.58 8.22 -3.74
CA LYS A 129 -2.32 8.90 -3.97
C LYS A 129 -1.20 8.12 -3.29
N LEU A 130 -0.18 7.73 -4.05
CA LEU A 130 1.06 7.15 -3.55
C LEU A 130 2.18 8.15 -3.75
N ARG A 131 2.79 8.60 -2.65
CA ARG A 131 3.98 9.43 -2.64
C ARG A 131 5.21 8.56 -2.42
N HIS A 132 6.27 8.80 -3.19
CA HIS A 132 7.56 8.14 -3.09
C HIS A 132 8.64 9.22 -3.07
N VAL A 133 9.24 9.46 -1.90
CA VAL A 133 10.05 10.66 -1.66
C VAL A 133 11.34 10.31 -0.94
N LYS A 134 12.47 10.74 -1.50
CA LYS A 134 13.77 10.73 -0.82
C LYS A 134 13.81 11.86 0.20
N GLN A 135 14.11 11.55 1.46
CA GLN A 135 14.05 12.49 2.56
C GLN A 135 15.31 12.44 3.42
N GLY A 136 16.12 13.49 3.34
CA GLY A 136 17.21 13.73 4.29
C GLY A 136 18.25 12.61 4.38
N GLN A 137 19.00 12.65 5.48
CA GLN A 137 20.02 11.65 5.82
C GLN A 137 20.07 11.46 7.34
N GLN A 138 20.37 10.23 7.78
CA GLN A 138 20.65 9.90 9.17
C GLN A 138 21.89 9.01 9.21
N ARG A 139 22.91 9.39 9.99
CA ARG A 139 24.17 8.62 10.13
C ARG A 139 24.76 8.20 8.77
N SER A 140 24.85 9.17 7.84
CA SER A 140 25.35 9.00 6.46
C SER A 140 24.50 8.11 5.54
N MET A 141 23.34 7.64 6.00
CA MET A 141 22.39 6.88 5.20
C MET A 141 21.29 7.80 4.66
N SER A 142 21.06 7.81 3.35
CA SER A 142 19.88 8.48 2.77
C SER A 142 18.62 7.75 3.17
N LEU A 143 17.62 8.50 3.63
CA LEU A 143 16.32 7.96 3.99
C LEU A 143 15.29 8.37 2.94
N GLY A 144 14.13 7.72 2.98
CA GLY A 144 12.95 8.13 2.25
C GLY A 144 11.72 7.40 2.71
N PHE A 145 10.62 7.60 2.00
CA PHE A 145 9.36 6.97 2.35
C PHE A 145 8.46 6.71 1.14
N ILE A 146 7.56 5.75 1.34
CA ILE A 146 6.33 5.56 0.58
C ILE A 146 5.15 5.93 1.48
N GLU A 147 4.20 6.69 0.95
CA GLU A 147 2.95 7.03 1.65
C GLU A 147 1.77 6.84 0.71
N ILE A 148 0.74 6.14 1.16
CA ILE A 148 -0.51 5.97 0.42
C ILE A 148 -1.66 6.61 1.21
N THR A 149 -2.33 7.58 0.59
CA THR A 149 -3.51 8.27 1.13
C THR A 149 -4.64 8.30 0.12
N ARG A 150 -5.85 8.69 0.55
CA ARG A 150 -6.87 9.15 -0.40
C ARG A 150 -6.40 10.48 -1.03
N ALA A 151 -6.71 10.67 -2.32
CA ALA A 151 -6.40 11.87 -3.08
C ALA A 151 -7.31 13.03 -2.69
#